data_AF-A0A0X3VWB6-F1
#
_entry.id   AF-A0A0X3VWB6-F1
#
_cell.length_a   1.000
_cell.length_b   1.000
_cell.length_c   1.000
_cell.angle_alpha   90.00
_cell.angle_beta   90.00
_cell.angle_gamma   90.00
#
_symmetry.space_group_name_H-M   'P 1'
#
loop_
_entity.id
_entity.type
_entity.pdbx_description
1 polymer ?
#
loop_
_entity_poly.entity_id
_entity_poly.type
_entity_poly.pdbx_seq_one_letter_code
_entity_poly.pdbx_strand_id
1 'polypeptide(L)'
;MSTRPGPAAVGADLALLSLDFHHTHQLLDPAAQGVQDWEVRIAAAGTQVGSVRAVRGLYWKSDNLRERMADEQSFPALVAVQLLDEEGRFTYEFEEFIESASSVLVLDRLQMDEAFADPLVVAVVVAAVIDRLTDNYFAVVLPAKNACTDAGSALLAEAGTLLSAQEFSDELQIIDNALAAPEEAAQRVRMRLRSLARHGQPAAWDEGDEEGDGWDEDGEEDEELTARTAAVLRAALEELSEQIWQDVAAVGDAPLGRGQGRVLGSLPPITFGQDQKWRRQMARCFDDLAADLAEKGTVRPLCTGEEMALHLGIDRAKSLTRNRPRLVAETVEGLGENRRDFDWDWCSTVLFEDHDVLMLFDASVDGVEDRGNEINQALGLANLAAADWFKPFRPRQARDRDRGFRHS
;
A
#
# COMPACT_ATOMS: atom_id res chain seq x y z
N MET A 1 22.44 11.14 -16.86
CA MET A 1 22.48 12.42 -16.13
C MET A 1 22.55 12.11 -14.64
N SER A 2 23.26 12.92 -13.85
CA SER A 2 23.63 12.62 -12.45
C SER A 2 22.40 12.34 -11.57
N THR A 3 22.20 11.08 -11.15
CA THR A 3 21.16 10.59 -10.24
C THR A 3 21.48 10.84 -8.76
N ARG A 4 22.38 11.78 -8.46
CA ARG A 4 22.69 12.12 -7.07
C ARG A 4 21.57 13.00 -6.53
N PRO A 5 20.86 12.58 -5.46
CA PRO A 5 19.92 13.46 -4.77
C PRO A 5 20.65 14.74 -4.35
N GLY A 6 19.98 15.88 -4.46
CA GLY A 6 20.51 17.15 -4.01
C GLY A 6 20.86 17.11 -2.52
N PRO A 7 21.82 17.91 -2.04
CA PRO A 7 22.22 17.95 -0.63
C PRO A 7 21.11 18.42 0.35
N ALA A 8 19.89 18.68 -0.14
CA ALA A 8 18.79 19.30 0.60
C ALA A 8 17.96 18.35 1.48
N ALA A 9 18.04 17.02 1.28
CA ALA A 9 17.33 16.05 2.13
C ALA A 9 18.10 15.64 3.41
N VAL A 10 19.31 16.17 3.63
CA VAL A 10 20.14 15.82 4.78
C VAL A 10 19.66 16.60 6.01
N GLY A 11 18.64 16.07 6.69
CA GLY A 11 18.14 16.55 7.99
C GLY A 11 16.63 16.72 8.10
N ALA A 12 15.86 16.59 7.02
CA ALA A 12 14.41 16.56 7.08
C ALA A 12 13.92 15.15 7.45
N ASP A 13 13.07 15.03 8.46
CA ASP A 13 12.45 13.75 8.83
C ASP A 13 11.30 13.42 7.87
N LEU A 14 11.65 12.75 6.76
CA LEU A 14 10.73 12.34 5.70
C LEU A 14 9.67 11.34 6.21
N ALA A 15 9.88 10.70 7.37
CA ALA A 15 8.91 9.78 7.96
C ALA A 15 7.70 10.50 8.59
N LEU A 16 7.78 11.82 8.77
CA LEU A 16 6.72 12.64 9.38
C LEU A 16 5.92 13.46 8.36
N LEU A 17 6.02 13.13 7.06
CA LEU A 17 5.19 13.76 6.03
C LEU A 17 3.74 13.26 6.14
N SER A 18 2.80 14.21 6.17
CA SER A 18 1.37 13.96 6.18
C SER A 18 0.67 14.78 5.09
N LEU A 19 -0.41 14.24 4.55
CA LEU A 19 -1.22 14.88 3.51
C LEU A 19 -2.63 15.20 4.02
N ASP A 20 -3.06 16.45 3.86
CA ASP A 20 -4.42 16.90 4.17
C ASP A 20 -5.17 17.28 2.88
N PHE A 21 -6.26 16.57 2.61
CA PHE A 21 -7.03 16.71 1.37
C PHE A 21 -8.21 17.66 1.58
N HIS A 22 -8.19 18.79 0.88
CA HIS A 22 -9.24 19.80 0.95
C HIS A 22 -9.99 19.87 -0.38
N HIS A 23 -11.26 19.47 -0.38
CA HIS A 23 -12.15 19.69 -1.51
C HIS A 23 -12.53 21.17 -1.58
N THR A 24 -12.23 21.85 -2.68
CA THR A 24 -12.38 23.32 -2.78
C THR A 24 -13.78 23.75 -3.22
N HIS A 25 -14.61 22.82 -3.67
CA HIS A 25 -15.96 23.11 -4.17
C HIS A 25 -17.08 22.91 -3.14
N GLN A 26 -18.16 23.68 -3.30
CA GLN A 26 -19.41 23.48 -2.58
C GLN A 26 -20.14 22.26 -3.16
N LEU A 27 -20.45 21.26 -2.31
CA LEU A 27 -21.03 19.96 -2.67
C LEU A 27 -22.38 20.00 -3.41
N LEU A 28 -23.00 21.17 -3.57
CA LEU A 28 -24.35 21.36 -4.10
C LEU A 28 -24.40 22.28 -5.34
N ASP A 29 -23.26 22.66 -5.92
CA ASP A 29 -23.25 23.47 -7.15
C ASP A 29 -23.39 22.57 -8.40
N PRO A 30 -24.54 22.60 -9.13
CA PRO A 30 -24.71 21.82 -10.35
C PRO A 30 -23.75 22.25 -11.47
N ALA A 31 -23.21 23.47 -11.42
CA ALA A 31 -22.20 23.95 -12.36
C ALA A 31 -20.83 23.31 -12.13
N ALA A 32 -20.60 22.70 -10.96
CA ALA A 32 -19.38 21.96 -10.62
C ALA A 32 -19.53 20.43 -10.80
N GLN A 33 -20.66 19.95 -11.33
CA GLN A 33 -20.85 18.52 -11.55
C GLN A 33 -19.84 17.99 -12.59
N GLY A 34 -19.14 16.91 -12.26
CA GLY A 34 -18.18 16.27 -13.17
C GLY A 34 -16.75 16.79 -13.12
N VAL A 35 -16.47 17.93 -12.47
CA VAL A 35 -15.10 18.38 -12.18
C VAL A 35 -14.95 18.60 -10.67
N GLN A 36 -13.94 18.00 -10.06
CA GLN A 36 -13.66 18.20 -8.63
C GLN A 36 -12.25 18.75 -8.45
N ASP A 37 -12.14 19.94 -7.89
CA ASP A 37 -10.86 20.50 -7.47
C ASP A 37 -10.53 20.16 -6.02
N TRP A 38 -9.27 19.78 -5.84
CA TRP A 38 -8.68 19.41 -4.56
C TRP A 38 -7.39 20.20 -4.36
N GLU A 39 -7.25 20.76 -3.17
CA GLU A 39 -5.96 21.24 -2.65
C GLU A 39 -5.44 20.18 -1.67
N VAL A 40 -4.31 19.55 -2.01
CA VAL A 40 -3.63 18.60 -1.13
C VAL A 40 -2.49 19.33 -0.45
N ARG A 41 -2.61 19.55 0.85
CA ARG A 41 -1.56 20.21 1.65
C ARG A 41 -0.59 19.18 2.16
N ILE A 42 0.70 19.50 2.07
CA ILE A 42 1.81 18.64 2.47
C ILE A 42 2.38 19.25 3.74
N ALA A 43 2.43 18.48 4.82
CA ALA A 43 2.95 18.94 6.10
C ALA A 43 4.02 18.00 6.63
N ALA A 44 5.07 18.54 7.24
CA ALA A 44 6.08 17.80 7.98
C ALA A 44 5.97 18.15 9.46
N ALA A 45 5.76 17.16 10.32
CA ALA A 45 5.57 17.36 11.76
C ALA A 45 4.52 18.45 12.10
N GLY A 46 3.44 18.52 11.32
CA GLY A 46 2.34 19.49 11.48
C GLY A 46 2.61 20.90 10.93
N THR A 47 3.77 21.16 10.33
CA THR A 47 4.05 22.43 9.63
C THR A 47 3.85 22.23 8.14
N GLN A 48 3.10 23.11 7.46
CA GLN A 48 2.92 23.03 6.01
C GLN A 48 4.24 23.31 5.31
N VAL A 49 4.65 22.39 4.44
CA VAL A 49 5.89 22.43 3.64
C VAL A 49 5.63 22.46 2.14
N GLY A 50 4.37 22.35 1.74
CA GLY A 50 3.97 22.44 0.33
C GLY A 50 2.50 22.18 0.09
N SER A 51 2.15 22.12 -1.19
CA SER A 51 0.82 21.77 -1.67
C SER A 51 0.86 21.31 -3.12
N VAL A 52 -0.08 20.47 -3.51
CA VAL A 52 -0.35 20.14 -4.91
C VAL A 52 -1.84 20.29 -5.18
N ARG A 53 -2.19 20.77 -6.36
CA ARG A 53 -3.58 20.80 -6.80
C ARG A 53 -3.87 19.54 -7.61
N ALA A 54 -5.05 18.98 -7.37
CA ALA A 54 -5.57 17.81 -8.04
C ALA A 54 -6.96 18.11 -8.62
N VAL A 55 -7.14 17.87 -9.92
CA VAL A 55 -8.41 18.09 -10.63
C VAL A 55 -8.92 16.74 -11.14
N ARG A 56 -10.07 16.30 -10.62
CA ARG A 56 -10.73 15.07 -11.11
C ARG A 56 -11.77 15.42 -12.16
N GLY A 57 -11.59 14.92 -13.38
CA GLY A 57 -12.60 14.93 -14.43
C GLY A 57 -13.36 13.60 -14.45
N LEU A 58 -14.65 13.64 -14.13
CA LEU A 58 -15.54 12.48 -14.06
C LEU A 58 -16.42 12.44 -15.31
N TYR A 59 -15.95 11.73 -16.34
CA TYR A 59 -16.58 11.68 -17.66
C TYR A 59 -18.08 11.32 -17.60
N TRP A 60 -18.44 10.29 -16.83
CA TRP A 60 -19.82 9.82 -16.70
C TRP A 60 -20.79 10.78 -15.98
N LYS A 61 -20.29 11.88 -15.38
CA LYS A 61 -21.12 12.84 -14.64
C LYS A 61 -21.45 14.11 -15.43
N SER A 62 -20.83 14.35 -16.57
CA SER A 62 -20.95 15.60 -17.31
C SER A 62 -20.69 15.43 -18.80
N ASP A 63 -21.67 15.78 -19.62
CA ASP A 63 -21.59 15.73 -21.09
C ASP A 63 -20.72 16.86 -21.69
N ASN A 64 -20.26 17.82 -20.88
CA ASN A 64 -19.40 18.93 -21.31
C ASN A 64 -18.09 19.04 -20.50
N LEU A 65 -17.47 17.90 -20.16
CA LEU A 65 -16.26 17.84 -19.34
C LEU A 65 -15.12 18.72 -19.90
N ARG A 66 -14.96 18.78 -21.22
CA ARG A 66 -13.93 19.61 -21.87
C ARG A 66 -14.06 21.09 -21.54
N GLU A 67 -15.27 21.64 -21.68
CA GLU A 67 -15.54 23.04 -21.36
C GLU A 67 -15.25 23.32 -19.87
N ARG A 68 -15.71 22.43 -18.99
CA ARG A 68 -15.55 22.58 -17.53
C ARG A 68 -14.09 22.54 -17.07
N MET A 69 -13.24 21.78 -17.74
CA MET A 69 -11.80 21.74 -17.46
C MET A 69 -11.04 22.92 -18.10
N ALA A 70 -11.64 23.60 -19.08
CA ALA A 70 -11.01 24.65 -19.88
C ALA A 70 -11.25 26.09 -19.36
N ASP A 71 -12.00 26.27 -18.27
CA ASP A 71 -12.44 27.58 -17.78
C ASP A 71 -11.30 28.54 -17.35
N GLU A 72 -10.07 28.04 -17.18
CA GLU A 72 -8.87 28.86 -16.95
C GLU A 72 -7.72 28.41 -17.87
N GLN A 73 -6.91 29.34 -18.41
CA GLN A 73 -5.65 29.04 -19.13
C GLN A 73 -4.64 28.38 -18.17
N SER A 74 -4.85 27.09 -17.92
CA SER A 74 -4.22 26.29 -16.89
C SER A 74 -3.91 24.90 -17.45
N PHE A 75 -3.08 24.12 -16.75
CA PHE A 75 -2.71 22.77 -17.19
C PHE A 75 -3.92 21.85 -17.45
N PRO A 76 -4.99 21.84 -16.62
CA PRO A 76 -6.23 21.12 -16.94
C PRO A 76 -6.88 21.48 -18.27
N ALA A 77 -6.78 22.74 -18.72
CA ALA A 77 -7.33 23.15 -20.02
C ALA A 77 -6.54 22.54 -21.19
N LEU A 78 -5.22 22.45 -21.04
CA LEU A 78 -4.34 21.78 -22.00
C LEU A 78 -4.66 20.28 -22.06
N VAL A 79 -4.80 19.63 -20.89
CA VAL A 79 -5.22 18.23 -20.80
C VAL A 79 -6.56 18.02 -21.50
N ALA A 80 -7.54 18.87 -21.23
CA ALA A 80 -8.87 18.76 -21.81
C ALA A 80 -8.86 18.87 -23.34
N VAL A 81 -7.99 19.70 -23.92
CA VAL A 81 -7.87 19.85 -25.38
C VAL A 81 -7.23 18.63 -26.04
N GLN A 82 -6.30 17.94 -25.36
CA GLN A 82 -5.63 16.77 -25.93
C GLN A 82 -6.44 15.48 -25.72
N LEU A 83 -7.09 15.34 -24.57
CA LEU A 83 -7.78 14.10 -24.22
C LEU A 83 -9.25 14.09 -24.65
N LEU A 84 -9.88 15.25 -24.89
CA LEU A 84 -11.31 15.34 -25.19
C LEU A 84 -11.61 16.02 -26.54
N ASP A 85 -12.57 15.48 -27.29
CA ASP A 85 -13.11 16.06 -28.52
C ASP A 85 -14.03 17.27 -28.26
N GLU A 86 -14.59 17.88 -29.31
CA GLU A 86 -15.44 19.09 -29.16
C GLU A 86 -16.75 18.79 -28.40
N GLU A 87 -17.17 17.54 -28.42
CA GLU A 87 -18.33 17.00 -27.72
C GLU A 87 -18.00 16.53 -26.29
N GLY A 88 -16.75 16.69 -25.83
CA GLY A 88 -16.33 16.32 -24.47
C GLY A 88 -16.13 14.83 -24.25
N ARG A 89 -16.02 14.03 -25.32
CA ARG A 89 -15.70 12.59 -25.29
C ARG A 89 -14.21 12.39 -25.38
N PHE A 90 -13.73 11.26 -24.87
CA PHE A 90 -12.34 10.89 -25.04
C PHE A 90 -11.97 10.76 -26.52
N THR A 91 -10.81 11.29 -26.89
CA THR A 91 -10.28 11.17 -28.25
C THR A 91 -9.89 9.72 -28.51
N TYR A 92 -9.99 9.28 -29.78
CA TYR A 92 -9.57 7.94 -30.18
C TYR A 92 -8.11 7.64 -29.80
N GLU A 93 -7.23 8.62 -29.94
CA GLU A 93 -5.81 8.49 -29.57
C GLU A 93 -5.64 8.23 -28.07
N PHE A 94 -6.41 8.91 -27.22
CA PHE A 94 -6.40 8.64 -25.79
C PHE A 94 -7.02 7.27 -25.47
N GLU A 95 -8.16 6.91 -26.08
CA GLU A 95 -8.79 5.61 -25.86
C GLU A 95 -7.92 4.42 -26.32
N GLU A 96 -7.06 4.58 -27.34
CA GLU A 96 -6.07 3.56 -27.70
C GLU A 96 -4.89 3.48 -26.73
N PHE A 97 -4.62 4.56 -25.98
CA PHE A 97 -3.50 4.63 -25.04
C PHE A 97 -3.81 4.04 -23.67
N ILE A 98 -5.07 4.13 -23.22
CA ILE A 98 -5.53 3.65 -21.90
C ILE A 98 -6.39 2.39 -22.04
N GLU A 99 -6.33 1.48 -21.05
CA GLU A 99 -7.06 0.21 -21.09
C GLU A 99 -8.53 0.36 -20.69
N SER A 100 -8.79 1.03 -19.55
CA SER A 100 -10.15 1.10 -18.99
C SER A 100 -10.48 2.39 -18.26
N ALA A 101 -9.61 3.39 -18.32
CA ALA A 101 -9.86 4.65 -17.65
C ALA A 101 -11.11 5.35 -18.21
N SER A 102 -12.02 5.70 -17.31
CA SER A 102 -13.27 6.40 -17.60
C SER A 102 -13.34 7.76 -16.88
N SER A 103 -12.23 8.18 -16.28
CA SER A 103 -12.08 9.45 -15.57
C SER A 103 -10.62 9.85 -15.60
N VAL A 104 -10.35 11.13 -15.38
CA VAL A 104 -8.99 11.68 -15.37
C VAL A 104 -8.69 12.33 -14.03
N LEU A 105 -7.46 12.18 -13.54
CA LEU A 105 -6.91 12.94 -12.43
C LEU A 105 -5.74 13.77 -12.95
N VAL A 106 -5.88 15.09 -12.99
CA VAL A 106 -4.81 16.00 -13.38
C VAL A 106 -4.12 16.53 -12.14
N LEU A 107 -2.80 16.37 -12.05
CA LEU A 107 -2.00 16.96 -10.97
C LEU A 107 -1.22 18.15 -11.50
N ASP A 108 -1.42 19.32 -10.89
CA ASP A 108 -0.78 20.58 -11.28
C ASP A 108 -0.38 21.44 -10.08
N ARG A 109 0.31 22.55 -10.36
CA ARG A 109 0.66 23.59 -9.38
C ARG A 109 1.29 23.05 -8.09
N LEU A 110 2.26 22.13 -8.22
CA LEU A 110 3.06 21.68 -7.09
C LEU A 110 3.90 22.84 -6.54
N GLN A 111 3.79 23.08 -5.24
CA GLN A 111 4.66 23.95 -4.47
C GLN A 111 5.31 23.12 -3.37
N MET A 112 6.63 23.18 -3.27
CA MET A 112 7.38 22.49 -2.25
C MET A 112 8.51 23.38 -1.73
N ASP A 113 8.66 23.41 -0.41
CA ASP A 113 9.83 23.97 0.25
C ASP A 113 11.10 23.24 -0.23
N GLU A 114 12.18 24.00 -0.35
CA GLU A 114 13.45 23.54 -0.92
C GLU A 114 14.00 22.28 -0.24
N ALA A 115 13.80 22.14 1.08
CA ALA A 115 14.24 20.98 1.86
C ALA A 115 13.55 19.66 1.47
N PHE A 116 12.41 19.75 0.79
CA PHE A 116 11.57 18.61 0.40
C PHE A 116 11.31 18.58 -1.13
N ALA A 117 11.92 19.52 -1.87
CA ALA A 117 11.83 19.63 -3.33
C ALA A 117 12.72 18.58 -4.01
N ASP A 118 12.44 17.30 -3.73
CA ASP A 118 13.12 16.14 -4.28
C ASP A 118 12.13 15.29 -5.11
N PRO A 119 12.48 14.85 -6.33
CA PRO A 119 11.60 14.07 -7.18
C PRO A 119 11.06 12.79 -6.53
N LEU A 120 11.86 12.12 -5.69
CA LEU A 120 11.43 10.89 -5.01
C LEU A 120 10.40 11.19 -3.91
N VAL A 121 10.59 12.28 -3.17
CA VAL A 121 9.60 12.75 -2.18
C VAL A 121 8.29 13.08 -2.89
N VAL A 122 8.38 13.81 -4.01
CA VAL A 122 7.21 14.19 -4.81
C VAL A 122 6.52 12.95 -5.40
N ALA A 123 7.25 11.94 -5.85
CA ALA A 123 6.67 10.69 -6.33
C ALA A 123 5.89 9.94 -5.23
N VAL A 124 6.36 9.93 -3.98
CA VAL A 124 5.58 9.38 -2.87
C VAL A 124 4.31 10.19 -2.61
N VAL A 125 4.39 11.52 -2.67
CA VAL A 125 3.23 12.40 -2.54
C VAL A 125 2.22 12.10 -3.65
N VAL A 126 2.65 12.05 -4.90
CA VAL A 126 1.81 11.74 -6.06
C VAL A 126 1.15 10.37 -5.89
N ALA A 127 1.91 9.33 -5.55
CA ALA A 127 1.35 7.99 -5.31
C ALA A 127 0.27 8.00 -4.20
N ALA A 128 0.50 8.73 -3.10
CA ALA A 128 -0.50 8.83 -2.03
C ALA A 128 -1.75 9.64 -2.44
N VAL A 129 -1.60 10.60 -3.36
CA VAL A 129 -2.73 11.34 -3.95
C VAL A 129 -3.54 10.43 -4.87
N ILE A 130 -2.88 9.62 -5.70
CA ILE A 130 -3.52 8.61 -6.55
C ILE A 130 -4.33 7.66 -5.67
N ASP A 131 -3.70 6.96 -4.72
CA ASP A 131 -4.36 6.01 -3.80
C ASP A 131 -5.60 6.57 -3.11
N ARG A 132 -5.63 7.89 -2.83
CA ARG A 132 -6.74 8.53 -2.12
C ARG A 132 -7.84 9.07 -3.03
N LEU A 133 -7.48 9.56 -4.21
CA LEU A 133 -8.40 10.29 -5.09
C LEU A 133 -8.84 9.47 -6.31
N THR A 134 -8.24 8.31 -6.57
CA THR A 134 -8.59 7.46 -7.72
C THR A 134 -9.07 6.07 -7.30
N ASP A 135 -9.59 5.35 -8.28
CA ASP A 135 -9.75 3.90 -8.31
C ASP A 135 -9.13 3.39 -9.63
N ASN A 136 -9.35 2.13 -9.99
CA ASN A 136 -8.74 1.52 -11.18
C ASN A 136 -9.28 2.06 -12.51
N TYR A 137 -10.22 3.02 -12.49
CA TYR A 137 -10.81 3.61 -13.70
C TYR A 137 -10.32 5.05 -13.98
N PHE A 138 -9.14 5.43 -13.46
CA PHE A 138 -8.55 6.74 -13.68
C PHE A 138 -7.28 6.68 -14.52
N ALA A 139 -7.16 7.63 -15.44
CA ALA A 139 -5.88 8.03 -16.02
C ALA A 139 -5.35 9.23 -15.23
N VAL A 140 -4.16 9.10 -14.66
CA VAL A 140 -3.50 10.19 -13.92
C VAL A 140 -2.59 10.93 -14.89
N VAL A 141 -2.82 12.23 -15.04
CA VAL A 141 -2.14 13.08 -16.02
C VAL A 141 -1.19 14.04 -15.31
N LEU A 142 0.06 14.04 -15.75
CA LEU A 142 1.17 14.83 -15.23
C LEU A 142 1.83 15.60 -16.38
N PRO A 143 2.49 16.75 -16.10
CA PRO A 143 3.27 17.45 -17.10
C PRO A 143 4.42 16.58 -17.61
N ALA A 144 4.67 16.57 -18.91
CA ALA A 144 5.88 16.00 -19.49
C ALA A 144 7.07 16.98 -19.34
N LYS A 145 8.29 16.46 -19.47
CA LYS A 145 9.52 17.26 -19.29
C LYS A 145 9.58 18.49 -20.21
N ASN A 146 9.03 18.40 -21.42
CA ASN A 146 9.07 19.50 -22.38
C ASN A 146 8.01 20.59 -22.12
N ALA A 147 7.00 20.32 -21.30
CA ALA A 147 5.97 21.28 -20.89
C ALA A 147 6.22 21.94 -19.53
N CYS A 148 7.37 21.67 -18.90
CA CYS A 148 7.69 22.22 -17.59
C CYS A 148 8.05 23.70 -17.68
N THR A 149 7.24 24.56 -17.08
CA THR A 149 7.43 26.03 -17.07
C THR A 149 7.93 26.56 -15.73
N ASP A 150 7.88 25.73 -14.69
CA ASP A 150 8.32 26.04 -13.33
C ASP A 150 8.90 24.81 -12.61
N ALA A 151 9.54 25.03 -11.45
CA ALA A 151 10.18 23.96 -10.68
C ALA A 151 9.21 22.88 -10.19
N GLY A 152 7.96 23.25 -9.88
CA GLY A 152 6.93 22.31 -9.46
C GLY A 152 6.51 21.39 -10.60
N SER A 153 6.32 21.94 -11.80
CA SER A 153 6.03 21.14 -13.01
C SER A 153 7.18 20.20 -13.37
N ALA A 154 8.43 20.63 -13.21
CA ALA A 154 9.61 19.77 -13.42
C ALA A 154 9.67 18.61 -12.41
N LEU A 155 9.40 18.88 -11.13
CA LEU A 155 9.33 17.86 -10.08
C LEU A 155 8.20 16.85 -10.34
N LEU A 156 7.01 17.32 -10.76
CA LEU A 156 5.91 16.44 -11.15
C LEU A 156 6.26 15.59 -12.37
N ALA A 157 7.00 16.14 -13.33
CA ALA A 157 7.40 15.42 -14.51
C ALA A 157 8.39 14.28 -14.18
N GLU A 158 9.37 14.56 -13.32
CA GLU A 158 10.30 13.54 -12.83
C GLU A 158 9.59 12.51 -11.96
N ALA A 159 8.68 12.94 -11.07
CA ALA A 159 7.88 12.03 -10.26
C ALA A 159 7.03 11.07 -11.10
N GLY A 160 6.43 11.54 -12.21
CA GLY A 160 5.75 10.68 -13.16
C GLY A 160 6.65 9.61 -13.76
N THR A 161 7.88 9.97 -14.16
CA THR A 161 8.88 8.99 -14.63
C THR A 161 9.19 7.94 -13.57
N LEU A 162 9.35 8.35 -12.30
CA LEU A 162 9.60 7.42 -11.19
C LEU A 162 8.43 6.46 -10.94
N LEU A 163 7.21 6.91 -11.25
CA LEU A 163 5.97 6.14 -11.14
C LEU A 163 5.58 5.42 -12.45
N SER A 164 6.53 5.27 -13.37
CA SER A 164 6.33 4.57 -14.65
C SER A 164 5.21 5.17 -15.52
N ALA A 165 4.99 6.48 -15.44
CA ALA A 165 4.13 7.19 -16.38
C ALA A 165 4.68 7.08 -17.80
N GLN A 166 3.78 6.87 -18.77
CA GLN A 166 4.12 6.79 -20.19
C GLN A 166 3.91 8.14 -20.85
N GLU A 167 4.81 8.54 -21.76
CA GLU A 167 4.64 9.75 -22.54
C GLU A 167 3.45 9.59 -23.50
N PHE A 168 2.45 10.44 -23.35
CA PHE A 168 1.29 10.51 -24.24
C PHE A 168 1.52 11.53 -25.36
N SER A 169 2.11 12.68 -25.01
CA SER A 169 2.49 13.73 -25.94
C SER A 169 3.75 14.45 -25.45
N ASP A 170 4.24 15.42 -26.23
CA ASP A 170 5.34 16.29 -25.79
C ASP A 170 5.02 17.05 -24.48
N GLU A 171 3.74 17.21 -24.16
CA GLU A 171 3.29 17.99 -23.02
C GLU A 171 2.73 17.15 -21.86
N LEU A 172 2.31 15.90 -22.13
CA LEU A 172 1.60 15.04 -21.18
C LEU A 172 2.28 13.69 -21.00
N GLN A 173 2.36 13.26 -19.75
CA GLN A 173 2.60 11.85 -19.41
C GLN A 173 1.42 11.32 -18.59
N ILE A 174 1.12 10.03 -18.76
CA ILE A 174 -0.09 9.41 -18.23
C ILE A 174 0.28 8.12 -17.48
N ILE A 175 -0.31 7.96 -16.31
CA ILE A 175 -0.32 6.71 -15.54
C ILE A 175 -1.73 6.12 -15.68
N ASP A 176 -1.85 4.95 -16.30
CA ASP A 176 -3.11 4.22 -16.35
C ASP A 176 -3.26 3.36 -15.09
N ASN A 177 -4.16 3.77 -14.19
CA ASN A 177 -4.36 3.12 -12.91
C ASN A 177 -5.06 1.75 -13.01
N ALA A 178 -5.46 1.32 -14.20
CA ALA A 178 -5.98 -0.03 -14.45
C ALA A 178 -4.90 -1.11 -14.46
N LEU A 179 -3.64 -0.71 -14.66
CA LEU A 179 -2.50 -1.62 -14.77
C LEU A 179 -1.82 -1.85 -13.40
N ALA A 180 -1.11 -2.98 -13.25
CA ALA A 180 -0.30 -3.26 -12.06
C ALA A 180 1.01 -2.45 -12.02
N ALA A 181 1.54 -2.03 -13.18
CA ALA A 181 2.82 -1.33 -13.28
C ALA A 181 2.93 -0.05 -12.42
N PRO A 182 1.89 0.82 -12.32
CA PRO A 182 1.85 1.94 -11.38
C PRO A 182 1.94 1.54 -9.91
N GLU A 183 1.28 0.45 -9.51
CA GLU A 183 1.30 -0.02 -8.12
C GLU A 183 2.70 -0.52 -7.74
N GLU A 184 3.32 -1.31 -8.62
CA GLU A 184 4.70 -1.75 -8.45
C GLU A 184 5.68 -0.56 -8.43
N ALA A 185 5.49 0.43 -9.31
CA ALA A 185 6.32 1.64 -9.33
C ALA A 185 6.16 2.46 -8.05
N ALA A 186 4.94 2.63 -7.54
CA ALA A 186 4.67 3.27 -6.26
C ALA A 186 5.34 2.51 -5.11
N GLN A 187 5.29 1.18 -5.12
CA GLN A 187 5.97 0.35 -4.12
C GLN A 187 7.49 0.53 -4.18
N ARG A 188 8.10 0.50 -5.38
CA ARG A 188 9.54 0.77 -5.57
C ARG A 188 9.95 2.14 -5.04
N VAL A 189 9.19 3.18 -5.37
CA VAL A 189 9.43 4.56 -4.90
C VAL A 189 9.35 4.64 -3.36
N ARG A 190 8.34 4.03 -2.74
CA ARG A 190 8.18 3.97 -1.27
C ARG A 190 9.33 3.24 -0.59
N MET A 191 9.74 2.10 -1.13
CA MET A 191 10.89 1.33 -0.62
C MET A 191 12.17 2.16 -0.66
N ARG A 192 12.38 2.92 -1.74
CA ARG A 192 13.56 3.77 -1.89
C ARG A 192 13.57 4.97 -0.97
N LEU A 193 12.43 5.65 -0.80
CA LEU A 193 12.33 6.76 0.16
C LEU A 193 12.61 6.27 1.58
N ARG A 194 12.15 5.06 1.91
CA ARG A 194 12.47 4.40 3.19
C ARG A 194 13.95 4.08 3.32
N SER A 195 14.59 3.59 2.26
CA SER A 195 16.03 3.36 2.25
C SER A 195 16.80 4.67 2.48
N LEU A 196 16.40 5.77 1.83
CA LEU A 196 16.96 7.11 2.06
C LEU A 196 16.77 7.58 3.50
N ALA A 197 15.56 7.51 4.03
CA ALA A 197 15.26 7.90 5.40
C ALA A 197 16.05 7.05 6.42
N ARG A 198 16.31 5.78 6.10
CA ARG A 198 17.09 4.89 6.96
C ARG A 198 18.58 5.16 6.84
N HIS A 199 19.15 5.05 5.65
CA HIS A 199 20.57 4.91 5.42
C HIS A 199 21.25 6.20 4.93
N GLY A 200 20.48 7.25 4.64
CA GLY A 200 21.00 8.50 4.06
C GLY A 200 21.45 8.37 2.60
N GLN A 201 21.14 7.24 1.95
CA GLN A 201 21.44 6.97 0.54
C GLN A 201 20.24 6.28 -0.13
N PRO A 202 19.91 6.58 -1.40
CA PRO A 202 18.91 5.82 -2.14
C PRO A 202 19.41 4.40 -2.40
N ALA A 203 18.54 3.40 -2.24
CA ALA A 203 18.78 2.09 -2.85
C ALA A 203 19.11 2.28 -4.35
N ALA A 204 20.03 1.50 -4.90
CA ALA A 204 20.40 1.60 -6.32
C ALA A 204 19.17 1.37 -7.21
N TRP A 205 19.16 1.98 -8.40
CA TRP A 205 18.20 1.57 -9.42
C TRP A 205 18.70 0.19 -9.88
N ASP A 206 17.92 -0.86 -9.70
CA ASP A 206 18.13 -2.08 -10.49
C ASP A 206 17.76 -1.73 -11.93
N GLU A 207 18.71 -1.14 -12.67
CA GLU A 207 18.59 -0.91 -14.11
C GLU A 207 18.89 -2.20 -14.91
N GLY A 208 18.64 -3.37 -14.33
CA GLY A 208 18.97 -4.65 -14.95
C GLY A 208 18.11 -5.80 -14.47
N ASP A 209 16.93 -5.97 -15.06
CA ASP A 209 16.38 -7.29 -15.35
C ASP A 209 17.22 -8.00 -16.43
N GLU A 210 18.53 -8.10 -16.22
CA GLU A 210 19.40 -9.03 -16.95
C GLU A 210 20.03 -9.97 -15.93
N GLU A 211 19.60 -11.23 -15.99
CA GLU A 211 20.16 -12.40 -15.32
C GLU A 211 21.63 -12.22 -14.88
N GLY A 212 21.84 -12.07 -13.58
CA GLY A 212 23.17 -11.93 -13.01
C GLY A 212 23.20 -12.31 -11.54
N ASP A 213 23.40 -13.61 -11.27
CA ASP A 213 23.82 -14.13 -9.96
C ASP A 213 25.00 -13.31 -9.42
N GLY A 214 24.75 -12.56 -8.36
CA GLY A 214 25.72 -11.69 -7.72
C GLY A 214 25.15 -11.10 -6.45
N TRP A 215 24.65 -11.96 -5.55
CA TRP A 215 24.37 -11.59 -4.17
C TRP A 215 25.70 -11.13 -3.55
N ASP A 216 25.93 -9.82 -3.52
CA ASP A 216 27.01 -9.24 -2.75
C ASP A 216 26.68 -9.46 -1.27
N GLU A 217 27.31 -10.50 -0.76
CA GLU A 217 27.34 -11.03 0.60
C GLU A 217 28.07 -10.05 1.52
N ASP A 218 27.57 -8.82 1.68
CA ASP A 218 28.12 -7.82 2.61
C ASP A 218 26.98 -7.11 3.37
N GLY A 219 26.43 -7.82 4.37
CA GLY A 219 25.68 -7.18 5.47
C GLY A 219 24.40 -7.87 5.97
N GLU A 220 24.41 -9.18 6.24
CA GLU A 220 23.36 -9.89 7.01
C GLU A 220 23.30 -9.43 8.50
N GLU A 221 23.26 -8.12 8.78
CA GLU A 221 23.18 -7.60 10.16
C GLU A 221 21.88 -6.84 10.47
N ASP A 222 20.87 -6.83 9.60
CA ASP A 222 19.77 -5.87 9.74
C ASP A 222 18.37 -6.35 9.31
N GLU A 223 18.10 -7.66 9.34
CA GLU A 223 16.77 -8.27 9.10
C GLU A 223 15.95 -8.54 10.38
N GLU A 224 16.30 -7.94 11.52
CA GLU A 224 15.59 -8.18 12.77
C GLU A 224 14.55 -7.09 13.09
N LEU A 225 13.42 -7.51 13.66
CA LEU A 225 12.43 -6.59 14.20
C LEU A 225 13.05 -5.72 15.29
N THR A 226 12.79 -4.41 15.25
CA THR A 226 13.14 -3.55 16.38
C THR A 226 12.34 -3.95 17.62
N ALA A 227 12.92 -3.77 18.81
CA ALA A 227 12.25 -4.12 20.07
C ALA A 227 10.88 -3.44 20.21
N ARG A 228 10.75 -2.18 19.73
CA ARG A 228 9.49 -1.43 19.75
C ARG A 228 8.47 -1.99 18.76
N THR A 229 8.90 -2.36 17.55
CA THR A 229 8.04 -3.02 16.55
C THR A 229 7.54 -4.36 17.05
N ALA A 230 8.44 -5.20 17.58
CA ALA A 230 8.10 -6.50 18.16
C ALA A 230 7.10 -6.36 19.32
N ALA A 231 7.27 -5.36 20.20
CA ALA A 231 6.35 -5.13 21.31
C ALA A 231 4.93 -4.75 20.86
N VAL A 232 4.80 -3.88 19.85
CA VAL A 232 3.48 -3.48 19.32
C VAL A 232 2.85 -4.61 18.50
N LEU A 233 3.63 -5.38 17.74
CA LEU A 233 3.13 -6.57 17.03
C LEU A 233 2.61 -7.61 18.02
N ARG A 234 3.32 -7.84 19.12
CA ARG A 234 2.87 -8.75 20.18
C ARG A 234 1.54 -8.29 20.77
N ALA A 235 1.42 -7.00 21.12
CA ALA A 235 0.18 -6.46 21.66
C ALA A 235 -0.99 -6.61 20.66
N ALA A 236 -0.74 -6.44 19.37
CA ALA A 236 -1.74 -6.66 18.32
C ALA A 236 -2.18 -8.14 18.24
N LEU A 237 -1.23 -9.08 18.26
CA LEU A 237 -1.50 -10.51 18.23
C LEU A 237 -2.24 -10.99 19.50
N GLU A 238 -1.89 -10.47 20.67
CA GLU A 238 -2.59 -10.75 21.93
C GLU A 238 -4.03 -10.25 21.90
N GLU A 239 -4.28 -9.04 21.36
CA GLU A 239 -5.62 -8.50 21.19
C GLU A 239 -6.45 -9.37 20.23
N LEU A 240 -5.88 -9.76 19.08
CA LEU A 240 -6.54 -10.62 18.11
C LEU A 240 -6.81 -12.02 18.68
N SER A 241 -5.87 -12.59 19.44
CA SER A 241 -6.06 -13.86 20.15
C SER A 241 -7.27 -13.79 21.07
N GLU A 242 -7.38 -12.75 21.91
CA GLU A 242 -8.53 -12.62 22.80
C GLU A 242 -9.85 -12.53 22.02
N GLN A 243 -9.88 -11.76 20.94
CA GLN A 243 -11.08 -11.59 20.12
C GLN A 243 -11.48 -12.86 19.39
N ILE A 244 -10.54 -13.61 18.80
CA ILE A 244 -10.87 -14.85 18.09
C ILE A 244 -11.29 -15.96 19.05
N TRP A 245 -10.75 -16.01 20.27
CA TRP A 245 -11.26 -16.93 21.31
C TRP A 245 -12.71 -16.59 21.71
N GLN A 246 -13.08 -15.31 21.77
CA GLN A 246 -14.47 -14.89 21.96
C GLN A 246 -15.36 -15.29 20.77
N ASP A 247 -14.88 -15.11 19.54
CA ASP A 247 -15.60 -15.56 18.33
C ASP A 247 -15.81 -17.09 18.33
N VAL A 248 -14.78 -17.88 18.67
CA VAL A 248 -14.86 -19.35 18.76
C VAL A 248 -15.91 -19.79 19.78
N ALA A 249 -15.97 -19.12 20.95
CA ALA A 249 -16.94 -19.42 21.98
C ALA A 249 -18.37 -19.03 21.56
N ALA A 250 -18.53 -17.93 20.83
CA ALA A 250 -19.83 -17.44 20.39
C ALA A 250 -20.41 -18.23 19.20
N VAL A 251 -19.56 -18.58 18.22
CA VAL A 251 -20.00 -19.21 16.96
C VAL A 251 -19.98 -20.74 17.05
N GLY A 252 -19.05 -21.33 17.80
CA GLY A 252 -18.94 -22.79 17.95
C GLY A 252 -18.66 -23.49 16.61
N ASP A 253 -19.48 -24.47 16.25
CA ASP A 253 -19.43 -25.18 14.95
C ASP A 253 -20.33 -24.56 13.87
N ALA A 254 -21.12 -23.53 14.20
CA ALA A 254 -22.05 -22.93 13.24
C ALA A 254 -21.27 -22.23 12.11
N PRO A 255 -21.74 -22.28 10.85
CA PRO A 255 -21.11 -21.53 9.77
C PRO A 255 -21.24 -20.02 10.01
N LEU A 256 -20.23 -19.26 9.58
CA LEU A 256 -20.20 -17.81 9.71
C LEU A 256 -20.94 -17.15 8.53
N GLY A 257 -21.87 -16.23 8.82
CA GLY A 257 -22.46 -15.36 7.81
C GLY A 257 -21.50 -14.24 7.38
N ARG A 258 -21.67 -13.69 6.17
CA ARG A 258 -20.92 -12.50 5.74
C ARG A 258 -21.13 -11.34 6.72
N GLY A 259 -20.05 -10.69 7.13
CA GLY A 259 -20.07 -9.58 8.10
C GLY A 259 -20.35 -10.00 9.55
N GLN A 260 -20.35 -11.30 9.85
CA GLN A 260 -20.39 -11.81 11.22
C GLN A 260 -18.98 -12.15 11.72
N GLY A 261 -18.81 -12.17 13.04
CA GLY A 261 -17.51 -12.42 13.67
C GLY A 261 -16.63 -11.18 13.71
N ARG A 262 -15.73 -11.12 14.69
CA ARG A 262 -14.71 -10.07 14.78
C ARG A 262 -13.52 -10.47 13.91
N VAL A 263 -12.65 -11.31 14.46
CA VAL A 263 -11.47 -11.82 13.75
C VAL A 263 -11.87 -12.88 12.74
N LEU A 264 -12.84 -13.74 13.08
CA LEU A 264 -13.33 -14.74 12.10
C LEU A 264 -13.95 -14.08 10.87
N GLY A 265 -14.53 -12.88 11.01
CA GLY A 265 -15.09 -12.11 9.90
C GLY A 265 -14.04 -11.46 9.00
N SER A 266 -12.79 -11.36 9.47
CA SER A 266 -11.65 -10.84 8.71
C SER A 266 -10.86 -11.93 7.97
N LEU A 267 -11.22 -13.21 8.15
CA LEU A 267 -10.61 -14.31 7.43
C LEU A 267 -11.20 -14.47 6.02
N PRO A 268 -10.48 -15.10 5.08
CA PRO A 268 -10.99 -15.42 3.76
C PRO A 268 -12.28 -16.26 3.79
N PRO A 269 -13.22 -16.08 2.83
CA PRO A 269 -14.49 -16.80 2.79
C PRO A 269 -14.40 -18.33 2.87
N ILE A 270 -13.30 -18.93 2.37
CA ILE A 270 -13.05 -20.38 2.44
C ILE A 270 -13.04 -20.94 3.88
N THR A 271 -12.87 -20.06 4.87
CA THR A 271 -12.82 -20.40 6.29
C THR A 271 -14.19 -20.38 6.98
N PHE A 272 -15.22 -19.79 6.36
CA PHE A 272 -16.50 -19.51 7.05
C PHE A 272 -17.28 -20.78 7.41
N GLY A 273 -17.08 -21.85 6.66
CA GLY A 273 -17.67 -23.17 6.92
C GLY A 273 -16.87 -24.07 7.87
N GLN A 274 -15.71 -23.63 8.38
CA GLN A 274 -14.85 -24.46 9.22
C GLN A 274 -15.41 -24.66 10.63
N ASP A 275 -15.12 -25.81 11.24
CA ASP A 275 -15.64 -26.23 12.54
C ASP A 275 -14.93 -25.54 13.73
N GLN A 276 -15.42 -25.79 14.95
CA GLN A 276 -14.83 -25.22 16.17
C GLN A 276 -13.37 -25.66 16.35
N LYS A 277 -13.02 -26.89 15.96
CA LYS A 277 -11.66 -27.42 16.10
C LYS A 277 -10.67 -26.65 15.23
N TRP A 278 -11.04 -26.36 13.98
CA TRP A 278 -10.26 -25.54 13.07
C TRP A 278 -10.10 -24.12 13.62
N ARG A 279 -11.20 -23.51 14.09
CA ARG A 279 -11.17 -22.15 14.65
C ARG A 279 -10.29 -22.04 15.89
N ARG A 280 -10.29 -23.06 16.75
CA ARG A 280 -9.38 -23.15 17.91
C ARG A 280 -7.92 -23.23 17.47
N GLN A 281 -7.62 -23.95 16.39
CA GLN A 281 -6.26 -23.98 15.83
C GLN A 281 -5.86 -22.62 15.26
N MET A 282 -6.76 -21.93 14.56
CA MET A 282 -6.52 -20.56 14.08
C MET A 282 -6.27 -19.59 15.25
N ALA A 283 -7.10 -19.66 16.31
CA ALA A 283 -6.91 -18.86 17.52
C ALA A 283 -5.52 -19.07 18.15
N ARG A 284 -5.08 -20.32 18.17
CA ARG A 284 -3.78 -20.70 18.71
C ARG A 284 -2.59 -20.19 17.89
N CYS A 285 -2.74 -19.99 16.57
CA CYS A 285 -1.69 -19.36 15.76
C CYS A 285 -1.33 -17.96 16.29
N PHE A 286 -2.32 -17.16 16.73
CA PHE A 286 -2.06 -15.86 17.36
C PHE A 286 -1.31 -16.00 18.69
N ASP A 287 -1.71 -16.95 19.54
CA ASP A 287 -1.03 -17.24 20.81
C ASP A 287 0.43 -17.67 20.59
N ASP A 288 0.68 -18.55 19.62
CA ASP A 288 2.01 -19.08 19.32
C ASP A 288 2.95 -17.97 18.81
N LEU A 289 2.47 -17.08 17.94
CA LEU A 289 3.26 -15.95 17.43
C LEU A 289 3.51 -14.89 18.50
N ALA A 290 2.52 -14.59 19.34
CA ALA A 290 2.69 -13.67 20.46
C ALA A 290 3.72 -14.20 21.47
N ALA A 291 3.71 -15.50 21.74
CA ALA A 291 4.68 -16.17 22.59
C ALA A 291 6.11 -16.11 21.98
N ASP A 292 6.24 -16.34 20.67
CA ASP A 292 7.53 -16.20 19.98
C ASP A 292 8.10 -14.78 20.11
N LEU A 293 7.29 -13.74 19.90
CA LEU A 293 7.75 -12.35 20.11
C LEU A 293 8.16 -12.10 21.56
N ALA A 294 7.43 -12.65 22.53
CA ALA A 294 7.74 -12.48 23.95
C ALA A 294 9.06 -13.17 24.34
N GLU A 295 9.35 -14.34 23.78
CA GLU A 295 10.52 -15.15 24.13
C GLU A 295 11.76 -14.78 23.31
N LYS A 296 11.59 -14.49 22.03
CA LYS A 296 12.68 -14.37 21.05
C LYS A 296 12.82 -12.97 20.46
N GLY A 297 11.82 -12.10 20.61
CA GLY A 297 11.79 -10.78 19.97
C GLY A 297 11.54 -10.81 18.46
N THR A 298 11.34 -12.00 17.87
CA THR A 298 11.09 -12.19 16.45
C THR A 298 10.08 -13.31 16.21
N VAL A 299 9.49 -13.35 15.02
CA VAL A 299 8.52 -14.36 14.59
C VAL A 299 8.90 -14.94 13.24
N ARG A 300 8.60 -16.22 13.08
CA ARG A 300 8.66 -16.90 11.80
C ARG A 300 7.47 -17.86 11.72
N PRO A 301 6.50 -17.61 10.81
CA PRO A 301 5.40 -18.54 10.59
C PRO A 301 5.90 -19.94 10.21
N LEU A 302 5.28 -20.96 10.79
CA LEU A 302 5.63 -22.36 10.53
C LEU A 302 4.57 -23.10 9.70
N CYS A 303 3.44 -22.46 9.43
CA CYS A 303 2.35 -22.94 8.59
C CYS A 303 1.48 -21.77 8.09
N THR A 304 0.63 -22.03 7.09
CA THR A 304 -0.25 -21.02 6.46
C THR A 304 -1.18 -20.34 7.47
N GLY A 305 -1.63 -21.07 8.50
CA GLY A 305 -2.43 -20.49 9.58
C GLY A 305 -1.66 -19.46 10.41
N GLU A 306 -0.36 -19.67 10.64
CA GLU A 306 0.50 -18.69 11.29
C GLU A 306 0.77 -17.50 10.36
N GLU A 307 0.93 -17.69 9.05
CA GLU A 307 1.08 -16.57 8.10
C GLU A 307 -0.17 -15.69 8.04
N MET A 308 -1.36 -16.30 7.97
CA MET A 308 -2.62 -15.57 8.04
C MET A 308 -2.77 -14.82 9.38
N ALA A 309 -2.39 -15.43 10.50
CA ALA A 309 -2.41 -14.78 11.81
C ALA A 309 -1.45 -13.59 11.86
N LEU A 310 -0.25 -13.74 11.28
CA LEU A 310 0.75 -12.69 11.19
C LEU A 310 0.28 -11.54 10.30
N HIS A 311 -0.34 -11.84 9.15
CA HIS A 311 -0.94 -10.84 8.27
C HIS A 311 -1.94 -9.95 9.00
N LEU A 312 -2.92 -10.57 9.68
CA LEU A 312 -3.91 -9.85 10.48
C LEU A 312 -3.25 -9.10 11.66
N GLY A 313 -2.22 -9.69 12.27
CA GLY A 313 -1.41 -9.07 13.32
C GLY A 313 -0.72 -7.78 12.87
N ILE A 314 -0.08 -7.79 11.70
CA ILE A 314 0.59 -6.63 11.12
C ILE A 314 -0.44 -5.54 10.77
N ASP A 315 -1.55 -5.87 10.14
CA ASP A 315 -2.60 -4.88 9.84
C ASP A 315 -3.18 -4.26 11.13
N ARG A 316 -3.39 -5.08 12.17
CA ARG A 316 -3.81 -4.59 13.48
C ARG A 316 -2.75 -3.67 14.10
N ALA A 317 -1.47 -4.03 14.05
CA ALA A 317 -0.37 -3.22 14.56
C ALA A 317 -0.24 -1.87 13.83
N LYS A 318 -0.39 -1.85 12.50
CA LYS A 318 -0.52 -0.63 11.68
C LYS A 318 -1.66 0.25 12.19
N SER A 319 -2.84 -0.35 12.43
CA SER A 319 -4.01 0.35 12.95
C SER A 319 -3.79 0.91 14.36
N LEU A 320 -3.15 0.16 15.27
CA LEU A 320 -2.82 0.63 16.62
C LEU A 320 -1.86 1.83 16.58
N THR A 321 -0.82 1.78 15.75
CA THR A 321 0.15 2.87 15.56
C THR A 321 -0.54 4.15 15.10
N ARG A 322 -1.43 4.04 14.10
CA ARG A 322 -2.14 5.18 13.53
C ARG A 322 -3.23 5.74 14.45
N ASN A 323 -4.01 4.87 15.07
CA ASN A 323 -5.27 5.25 15.71
C ASN A 323 -5.21 5.29 17.24
N ARG A 324 -4.20 4.68 17.87
CA ARG A 324 -4.07 4.59 19.33
C ARG A 324 -2.65 4.94 19.80
N PRO A 325 -2.11 6.13 19.47
CA PRO A 325 -0.71 6.49 19.74
C PRO A 325 -0.34 6.47 21.23
N ARG A 326 -1.28 6.73 22.15
CA ARG A 326 -1.03 6.62 23.60
C ARG A 326 -0.77 5.19 24.06
N LEU A 327 -1.56 4.23 23.56
CA LEU A 327 -1.36 2.82 23.84
C LEU A 327 0.00 2.36 23.31
N VAL A 328 0.39 2.82 22.12
CA VAL A 328 1.70 2.50 21.56
C VAL A 328 2.83 3.08 22.42
N ALA A 329 2.72 4.33 22.84
CA ALA A 329 3.71 4.96 23.73
C ALA A 329 3.88 4.19 25.06
N GLU A 330 2.77 3.75 25.66
CA GLU A 330 2.78 2.90 26.87
C GLU A 330 3.41 1.52 26.58
N THR A 331 3.07 0.91 25.44
CA THR A 331 3.58 -0.42 25.04
C THR A 331 5.09 -0.43 24.85
N VAL A 332 5.66 0.67 24.38
CA VAL A 332 7.10 0.79 24.06
C VAL A 332 7.89 1.54 25.13
N GLU A 333 7.27 1.85 26.27
CA GLU A 333 7.91 2.56 27.37
C GLU A 333 9.16 1.82 27.85
N GLY A 334 10.29 2.54 27.94
CA GLY A 334 11.57 1.98 28.37
C GLY A 334 12.34 1.20 27.29
N LEU A 335 11.79 1.01 26.09
CA LEU A 335 12.51 0.43 24.95
C LEU A 335 13.28 1.51 24.18
N GLY A 336 14.46 1.17 23.68
CA GLY A 336 15.29 2.08 22.87
C GLY A 336 14.62 2.44 21.54
N GLU A 337 14.82 3.68 21.11
CA GLU A 337 14.36 4.16 19.79
C GLU A 337 15.23 3.61 18.67
N ASN A 338 14.59 3.23 17.57
CA ASN A 338 15.27 2.84 16.36
C ASN A 338 14.58 3.48 15.14
N ARG A 339 15.37 3.96 14.18
CA ARG A 339 14.89 4.53 12.90
C ARG A 339 13.98 3.58 12.10
N ARG A 340 13.99 2.27 12.39
CA ARG A 340 13.14 1.25 11.76
C ARG A 340 11.87 0.93 12.54
N ASP A 341 11.60 1.63 13.64
CA ASP A 341 10.41 1.38 14.43
C ASP A 341 9.13 1.52 13.60
N PHE A 342 8.25 0.53 13.71
CA PHE A 342 6.92 0.50 13.10
C PHE A 342 6.94 0.51 11.56
N ASP A 343 7.96 -0.10 10.96
CA ASP A 343 8.02 -0.30 9.53
C ASP A 343 7.09 -1.44 9.06
N TRP A 344 5.82 -1.05 8.97
CA TRP A 344 4.67 -1.79 8.47
C TRP A 344 4.95 -2.76 7.33
N ASP A 345 5.46 -2.20 6.25
CA ASP A 345 5.46 -2.93 4.99
C ASP A 345 6.69 -3.81 4.86
N TRP A 346 7.83 -3.44 5.46
CA TRP A 346 8.97 -4.37 5.55
C TRP A 346 8.61 -5.61 6.37
N CYS A 347 7.86 -5.45 7.47
CA CYS A 347 7.35 -6.61 8.21
C CYS A 347 6.49 -7.50 7.32
N SER A 348 5.65 -6.92 6.46
CA SER A 348 4.85 -7.65 5.49
C SER A 348 5.68 -8.32 4.39
N THR A 349 6.83 -7.77 4.01
CA THR A 349 7.70 -8.35 2.97
C THR A 349 8.63 -9.43 3.52
N VAL A 350 9.18 -9.26 4.73
CA VAL A 350 10.29 -10.08 5.24
C VAL A 350 9.86 -11.20 6.19
N LEU A 351 8.75 -11.04 6.91
CA LEU A 351 8.35 -12.04 7.92
C LEU A 351 7.54 -13.21 7.34
N PHE A 352 7.15 -13.16 6.07
CA PHE A 352 6.41 -14.21 5.37
C PHE A 352 7.39 -15.17 4.68
N GLU A 353 7.06 -16.46 4.60
CA GLU A 353 7.86 -17.36 3.75
C GLU A 353 7.52 -17.15 2.27
N ASP A 354 6.23 -16.92 1.97
CA ASP A 354 5.70 -16.47 0.69
C ASP A 354 4.40 -15.64 0.88
N HIS A 355 3.94 -14.94 -0.17
CA HIS A 355 2.75 -14.09 -0.12
C HIS A 355 1.48 -14.81 -0.64
N ASP A 356 1.56 -16.13 -0.86
CA ASP A 356 0.52 -16.91 -1.53
C ASP A 356 -0.80 -16.88 -0.75
N VAL A 357 -0.72 -16.83 0.58
CA VAL A 357 -1.89 -16.77 1.46
C VAL A 357 -2.75 -15.51 1.22
N LEU A 358 -2.17 -14.43 0.69
CA LEU A 358 -2.89 -13.19 0.40
C LEU A 358 -3.77 -13.30 -0.85
N MET A 359 -3.46 -14.21 -1.77
CA MET A 359 -4.28 -14.49 -2.95
C MET A 359 -5.70 -14.92 -2.58
N LEU A 360 -5.91 -15.46 -1.37
CA LEU A 360 -7.23 -15.86 -0.86
C LEU A 360 -8.20 -14.70 -0.62
N PHE A 361 -7.72 -13.46 -0.64
CA PHE A 361 -8.55 -12.26 -0.56
C PHE A 361 -8.90 -11.67 -1.94
N ASP A 362 -8.23 -12.11 -3.01
CA ASP A 362 -8.45 -11.58 -4.35
C ASP A 362 -9.56 -12.36 -5.06
N ALA A 363 -10.64 -11.66 -5.41
CA ALA A 363 -11.77 -12.22 -6.13
C ALA A 363 -11.41 -12.64 -7.57
N SER A 364 -10.32 -12.13 -8.14
CA SER A 364 -9.87 -12.46 -9.49
C SER A 364 -9.32 -13.89 -9.62
N VAL A 365 -8.87 -14.46 -8.51
CA VAL A 365 -8.31 -15.81 -8.39
C VAL A 365 -9.15 -16.72 -7.48
N ASP A 366 -10.46 -16.47 -7.38
CA ASP A 366 -11.37 -17.29 -6.59
C ASP A 366 -11.24 -18.79 -6.97
N GLY A 367 -11.14 -19.66 -5.97
CA GLY A 367 -10.85 -21.09 -6.17
C GLY A 367 -9.36 -21.43 -6.32
N VAL A 368 -8.43 -20.50 -6.12
CA VAL A 368 -6.98 -20.77 -6.13
C VAL A 368 -6.55 -21.74 -5.03
N GLU A 369 -7.35 -21.93 -3.98
CA GLU A 369 -7.09 -22.92 -2.95
C GLU A 369 -7.25 -24.37 -3.43
N ASP A 370 -7.94 -24.59 -4.56
CA ASP A 370 -8.13 -25.91 -5.12
C ASP A 370 -6.85 -26.39 -5.82
N ARG A 371 -6.36 -27.57 -5.45
CA ARG A 371 -5.15 -28.16 -6.04
C ARG A 371 -5.30 -28.47 -7.53
N GLY A 372 -6.54 -28.56 -8.00
CA GLY A 372 -6.87 -28.71 -9.41
C GLY A 372 -6.79 -27.42 -10.23
N ASN A 373 -6.66 -26.25 -9.59
CA ASN A 373 -6.65 -24.95 -10.25
C ASN A 373 -5.34 -24.74 -11.04
N GLU A 374 -5.46 -24.24 -12.27
CA GLU A 374 -4.32 -24.04 -13.17
C GLU A 374 -3.33 -22.99 -12.63
N ILE A 375 -3.82 -21.94 -11.98
CA ILE A 375 -2.99 -20.90 -11.33
C ILE A 375 -2.23 -21.50 -10.14
N ASN A 376 -2.91 -22.30 -9.32
CA ASN A 376 -2.28 -22.99 -8.19
C ASN A 376 -1.14 -23.90 -8.66
N GLN A 377 -1.38 -24.70 -9.70
CA GLN A 377 -0.37 -25.62 -10.26
C GLN A 377 0.77 -24.88 -10.95
N ALA A 378 0.48 -23.80 -11.67
CA ALA A 378 1.48 -23.00 -12.38
C ALA A 378 2.42 -22.28 -11.41
N LEU A 379 1.89 -21.75 -10.31
CA LEU A 379 2.66 -21.02 -9.30
C LEU A 379 3.24 -21.93 -8.20
N GLY A 380 2.83 -23.20 -8.15
CA GLY A 380 3.32 -24.16 -7.17
C GLY A 380 2.80 -23.92 -5.74
N LEU A 381 1.65 -23.25 -5.62
CA LEU A 381 1.09 -22.82 -4.33
C LEU A 381 0.76 -24.03 -3.45
N ALA A 382 1.18 -23.99 -2.18
CA ALA A 382 0.98 -25.09 -1.25
C ALA A 382 0.06 -24.71 -0.09
N ASN A 383 -0.74 -25.67 0.37
CA ASN A 383 -1.53 -25.59 1.62
C ASN A 383 -2.56 -24.46 1.71
N LEU A 384 -2.99 -23.86 0.60
CA LEU A 384 -4.02 -22.81 0.59
C LEU A 384 -5.43 -23.30 0.96
N ALA A 385 -5.73 -24.59 0.76
CA ALA A 385 -6.96 -25.19 1.24
C ALA A 385 -7.07 -25.09 2.76
N ALA A 386 -8.21 -24.62 3.29
CA ALA A 386 -8.38 -24.39 4.73
C ALA A 386 -8.03 -25.60 5.62
N ALA A 387 -8.29 -26.82 5.15
CA ALA A 387 -7.96 -28.06 5.86
C ALA A 387 -6.44 -28.30 6.02
N ASP A 388 -5.63 -27.66 5.19
CA ASP A 388 -4.18 -27.81 5.13
C ASP A 388 -3.43 -26.70 5.88
N TRP A 389 -4.11 -25.65 6.32
CA TRP A 389 -3.48 -24.45 6.88
C TRP A 389 -2.55 -24.70 8.07
N PHE A 390 -2.79 -25.75 8.85
CA PHE A 390 -2.00 -26.07 10.04
C PHE A 390 -0.94 -27.15 9.78
N LYS A 391 -0.75 -27.56 8.52
CA LYS A 391 0.36 -28.44 8.15
C LYS A 391 1.66 -27.63 8.18
N PRO A 392 2.72 -28.14 8.83
CA PRO A 392 3.97 -27.41 8.93
C PRO A 392 4.63 -27.34 7.55
N PHE A 393 5.17 -26.17 7.19
CA PHE A 393 6.00 -26.00 6.00
C PHE A 393 7.23 -26.90 6.06
N ARG A 394 7.85 -26.98 7.25
CA ARG A 394 9.00 -27.85 7.52
C ARG A 394 8.67 -28.80 8.68
N PRO A 395 8.48 -30.11 8.43
CA PRO A 395 8.10 -31.07 9.47
C PRO A 395 9.05 -31.11 10.68
N ARG A 396 10.34 -30.82 10.48
CA ARG A 396 11.36 -30.80 11.55
C ARG A 396 11.29 -29.58 12.47
N GLN A 397 10.59 -28.53 12.05
CA GLN A 397 10.40 -27.29 12.81
C GLN A 397 8.98 -27.16 13.35
N ALA A 398 8.13 -28.19 13.18
CA ALA A 398 6.73 -28.13 13.58
C ALA A 398 6.59 -27.85 15.08
N ARG A 399 5.60 -27.02 15.42
CA ARG A 399 5.19 -26.78 16.81
C ARG A 399 4.84 -28.12 17.50
N ASP A 400 5.17 -28.24 18.78
CA ASP A 400 4.80 -29.41 19.61
C ASP A 400 3.29 -29.64 19.55
N ARG A 401 2.80 -30.85 19.24
CA ARG A 401 1.36 -31.09 19.10
C ARG A 401 0.61 -31.01 20.44
N ASP A 402 1.33 -31.19 21.55
CA ASP A 402 0.74 -31.35 22.88
C ASP A 402 0.70 -30.04 23.71
N ARG A 403 1.06 -28.87 23.14
CA ARG A 403 1.04 -27.55 23.85
C ARG A 403 -0.31 -27.10 24.44
N GLY A 404 -1.41 -27.85 24.24
CA GLY A 404 -2.76 -27.51 24.73
C GLY A 404 -3.39 -26.23 24.13
N PHE A 405 -4.60 -25.90 24.57
CA PHE A 405 -5.29 -24.64 24.24
C PHE A 405 -5.48 -23.82 25.53
N ARG A 406 -5.55 -22.49 25.41
CA ARG A 406 -5.75 -21.55 26.54
C ARG A 406 -6.99 -21.86 27.39
N HIS A 407 -8.02 -22.42 26.75
CA HIS A 407 -9.24 -22.90 27.40
C HIS A 407 -9.46 -24.36 26.99
N SER A 408 -9.15 -25.31 27.88
CA SER A 408 -9.44 -26.74 27.70
C SER A 408 -10.94 -27.01 27.82
#